data_AF-A0A1G2BS21-F1
#
_entry.id   AF-A0A1G2BS21-F1
#
_cell.length_a   1.000
_cell.length_b   1.000
_cell.length_c   1.000
_cell.angle_alpha   90.00
_cell.angle_beta   90.00
_cell.angle_gamma   90.00
#
_symmetry.space_group_name_H-M   'P 1'
#
loop_
_entity.id
_entity.type
_entity.pdbx_description
1 polymer ?
#
loop_
_entity_poly.entity_id
_entity_poly.type
_entity_poly.pdbx_seq_one_letter_code
_entity_poly.pdbx_strand_id
1 'polypeptide(L)'
;MVKKIHLGVIITLLLVPVVVQAACNFHDITGFIWSSNIGWISLNCANTGADVDYGADVNFDAPTPATPMTGYGWSPNVGWVNFQPAGPYPTAPNYTSLFTRNLGESPTSTVGKITGWAKVESLGSNGWLKMGPIVINTVDYGVQVGTNRAFTGWSWNGGDNIGYGPEPDRGTGWVSWLGNGYGASAVARWFETLYGDIYSGGDIDAPFSPPAGRYSATYLLQANGTIDPATITSPGGAGAPYRSENFGVVALPQQSNSYRGTLGILDRIGIFNGYYGTVVTHSGDSNSSSALGANIILERKIHYFTGNLTIDSDLTFNKGTGVQKGNGTIIVDGDLIVNANTLYQSGAVAGRIDNLPSIGWLVKGNVTINPVVSSMAGVFYSEGASGITTGTTGNPLTEQPLAVNGMFIAHSIFLQRLFVSADNTPAEQITFDGRAAVNPPPGFADMIKGLPTLREVVPSS
;
A
#
# COMPACT_ATOMS: atom_id res chain seq x y z
N MET A 1 31.16 -36.67 62.64
CA MET A 1 31.40 -35.41 61.91
C MET A 1 31.08 -35.64 60.43
N VAL A 2 29.90 -35.21 59.98
CA VAL A 2 29.50 -35.31 58.58
C VAL A 2 29.93 -34.01 57.88
N LYS A 3 30.96 -34.08 57.03
CA LYS A 3 31.38 -32.95 56.18
C LYS A 3 30.39 -32.81 55.03
N LYS A 4 29.60 -31.74 55.02
CA LYS A 4 28.82 -31.31 53.85
C LYS A 4 29.76 -30.62 52.86
N ILE A 5 29.82 -31.11 51.63
CA ILE A 5 30.51 -30.45 50.50
C ILE A 5 29.45 -29.61 49.79
N HIS A 6 29.64 -28.29 49.77
CA HIS A 6 28.83 -27.39 48.96
C HIS A 6 29.41 -27.35 47.55
N LEU A 7 28.70 -27.94 46.60
CA LEU A 7 29.04 -27.87 45.17
C LEU A 7 28.51 -26.52 44.64
N GLY A 8 29.39 -25.53 44.53
CA GLY A 8 29.07 -24.26 43.87
C GLY A 8 29.07 -24.45 42.36
N VAL A 9 27.91 -24.38 41.72
CA VAL A 9 27.79 -24.33 40.26
C VAL A 9 28.13 -22.91 39.81
N ILE A 10 29.30 -22.72 39.20
CA ILE A 10 29.63 -21.48 38.49
C ILE A 10 29.00 -21.59 37.11
N ILE A 11 27.91 -20.86 36.88
CA ILE A 11 27.34 -20.66 35.54
C ILE A 11 28.18 -19.58 34.87
N THR A 12 29.14 -19.99 34.05
CA THR A 12 29.86 -19.09 33.15
C THR A 12 28.91 -18.69 32.03
N LEU A 13 28.38 -17.47 32.08
CA LEU A 13 27.57 -16.90 31.01
C LEU A 13 28.48 -16.70 29.78
N LEU A 14 28.42 -17.62 28.82
CA LEU A 14 29.04 -17.44 27.51
C LEU A 14 28.32 -16.27 26.82
N LEU A 15 28.93 -15.09 26.84
CA LEU A 15 28.58 -13.99 25.95
C LEU A 15 28.94 -14.43 24.53
N VAL A 16 27.98 -15.06 23.85
CA VAL A 16 28.05 -15.22 22.40
C VAL A 16 27.89 -13.81 21.83
N PRO A 17 28.86 -13.26 21.07
CA PRO A 17 28.63 -12.02 20.36
C PRO A 17 27.45 -12.27 19.41
N VAL A 18 26.30 -11.67 19.73
CA VAL A 18 25.22 -11.54 18.76
C VAL A 18 25.77 -10.59 17.70
N VAL A 19 26.20 -11.15 16.58
CA VAL A 19 26.42 -10.36 15.38
C VAL A 19 25.04 -9.87 14.99
N VAL A 20 24.74 -8.62 15.32
CA VAL A 20 23.61 -7.92 14.71
C VAL A 20 24.03 -7.73 13.26
N GLN A 21 23.58 -8.63 12.38
CA GLN A 21 23.66 -8.40 10.94
C GLN A 21 23.00 -7.05 10.67
N ALA A 22 23.66 -6.19 9.90
CA ALA A 22 23.02 -4.98 9.43
C ALA A 22 21.84 -5.43 8.55
N ALA A 23 20.63 -5.25 9.07
CA ALA A 23 19.44 -5.49 8.28
C ALA A 23 19.45 -4.53 7.10
N CYS A 24 19.12 -5.03 5.91
CA CYS A 24 18.88 -4.18 4.76
C CYS A 24 17.76 -3.19 5.11
N ASN A 25 18.08 -1.90 5.07
CA ASN A 25 17.11 -0.85 5.28
C ASN A 25 16.27 -0.70 4.01
N PHE A 26 15.17 0.05 4.16
CA PHE A 26 14.35 0.41 3.02
C PHE A 26 15.11 1.37 2.10
N HIS A 27 14.94 1.16 0.80
CA HIS A 27 15.41 2.06 -0.25
C HIS A 27 14.35 2.25 -1.33
N ASP A 28 14.33 3.42 -1.96
CA ASP A 28 13.30 3.84 -2.91
C ASP A 28 13.39 3.13 -4.27
N ILE A 29 14.49 2.41 -4.53
CA ILE A 29 14.71 1.67 -5.77
C ILE A 29 15.02 0.21 -5.45
N THR A 30 14.39 -0.70 -6.19
CA THR A 30 14.63 -2.15 -6.15
C THR A 30 15.07 -2.67 -7.50
N GLY A 31 15.42 -3.96 -7.56
CA GLY A 31 15.78 -4.63 -8.80
C GLY A 31 17.21 -4.38 -9.26
N PHE A 32 17.51 -4.79 -10.49
CA PHE A 32 18.85 -4.85 -11.05
C PHE A 32 18.96 -4.06 -12.35
N ILE A 33 20.20 -3.64 -12.65
CA ILE A 33 20.59 -3.13 -13.96
C ILE A 33 21.71 -4.02 -14.52
N TRP A 34 21.89 -4.01 -15.84
CA TRP A 34 22.75 -4.99 -16.52
C TRP A 34 23.72 -4.34 -17.49
N SER A 35 24.97 -4.77 -17.50
CA SER A 35 25.91 -4.50 -18.59
C SER A 35 26.56 -5.78 -19.08
N SER A 36 26.71 -5.90 -20.41
CA SER A 36 27.41 -7.02 -21.05
C SER A 36 28.87 -7.17 -20.59
N ASN A 37 29.49 -6.08 -20.14
CA ASN A 37 30.91 -6.07 -19.80
C ASN A 37 31.17 -6.40 -18.34
N ILE A 38 30.24 -6.05 -17.45
CA ILE A 38 30.49 -6.08 -15.99
C ILE A 38 29.45 -6.82 -15.19
N GLY A 39 28.42 -7.38 -15.80
CA GLY A 39 27.49 -8.17 -15.03
C GLY A 39 26.28 -7.40 -14.52
N TRP A 40 25.57 -8.05 -13.59
CA TRP A 40 24.45 -7.49 -12.87
C TRP A 40 24.96 -6.51 -11.83
N ILE A 41 24.21 -5.43 -11.67
CA ILE A 41 24.37 -4.47 -10.59
C ILE A 41 23.04 -4.48 -9.82
N SER A 42 23.09 -4.88 -8.56
CA SER A 42 21.96 -4.79 -7.65
C SER A 42 21.80 -3.35 -7.16
N LEU A 43 20.58 -2.83 -7.20
CA LEU A 43 20.27 -1.49 -6.68
C LEU A 43 19.80 -1.48 -5.23
N ASN A 44 19.71 -2.65 -4.58
CA ASN A 44 19.16 -2.78 -3.23
C ASN A 44 19.69 -4.05 -2.54
N CYS A 45 20.08 -3.95 -1.28
CA CYS A 45 20.52 -5.07 -0.46
C CYS A 45 19.47 -6.18 -0.32
N ALA A 46 18.18 -5.85 -0.42
CA ALA A 46 17.07 -6.80 -0.32
C ALA A 46 17.01 -7.72 -1.54
N ASN A 47 17.53 -7.29 -2.70
CA ASN A 47 17.54 -8.09 -3.91
C ASN A 47 18.41 -9.35 -3.78
N THR A 48 19.47 -9.28 -2.97
CA THR A 48 20.48 -10.36 -2.84
C THR A 48 20.54 -10.93 -1.42
N GLY A 49 19.74 -10.41 -0.48
CA GLY A 49 19.85 -10.76 0.94
C GLY A 49 21.24 -10.44 1.51
N ALA A 50 21.83 -9.31 1.11
CA ALA A 50 23.19 -8.96 1.51
C ALA A 50 23.30 -8.64 3.01
N ASP A 51 24.47 -8.94 3.60
CA ASP A 51 24.80 -8.63 5.00
C ASP A 51 25.17 -7.15 5.25
N VAL A 52 25.17 -6.34 4.19
CA VAL A 52 25.51 -4.93 4.20
C VAL A 52 24.34 -4.16 3.65
N ASP A 53 23.96 -3.10 4.37
CA ASP A 53 22.95 -2.15 3.94
C ASP A 53 23.45 -1.30 2.78
N TYR A 54 22.74 -1.36 1.64
CA TYR A 54 22.98 -0.52 0.47
C TYR A 54 21.72 -0.43 -0.38
N GLY A 55 21.53 0.73 -1.00
CA GLY A 55 20.53 0.86 -2.06
C GLY A 55 20.62 2.21 -2.73
N ALA A 56 20.01 2.29 -3.91
CA ALA A 56 19.82 3.53 -4.63
C ALA A 56 18.49 4.16 -4.21
N ASP A 57 18.50 5.47 -3.99
CA ASP A 57 17.36 6.20 -3.44
C ASP A 57 17.02 7.44 -4.26
N VAL A 58 15.72 7.74 -4.33
CA VAL A 58 15.15 8.92 -4.98
C VAL A 58 13.86 9.26 -4.26
N ASN A 59 13.81 10.44 -3.64
CA ASN A 59 12.58 10.92 -3.02
C ASN A 59 11.56 11.35 -4.10
N PHE A 60 10.75 10.41 -4.59
CA PHE A 60 9.72 10.66 -5.60
C PHE A 60 8.55 11.51 -5.08
N ASP A 61 8.42 11.66 -3.76
CA ASP A 61 7.45 12.53 -3.08
C ASP A 61 7.97 13.97 -2.89
N ALA A 62 9.19 14.28 -3.36
CA ALA A 62 9.75 15.61 -3.20
C ALA A 62 8.86 16.68 -3.89
N PRO A 63 8.57 17.81 -3.22
CA PRO A 63 7.76 18.88 -3.81
C PRO A 63 8.48 19.56 -4.98
N THR A 64 9.79 19.39 -5.08
CA THR A 64 10.59 19.90 -6.18
C THR A 64 10.57 18.92 -7.36
N PRO A 65 10.45 19.42 -8.61
CA PRO A 65 10.43 18.56 -9.78
C PRO A 65 11.78 17.87 -10.04
N ALA A 66 12.85 18.31 -9.39
CA ALA A 66 14.16 17.69 -9.46
C ALA A 66 14.65 17.31 -8.06
N THR A 67 15.19 16.10 -7.92
CA THR A 67 15.81 15.59 -6.69
C THR A 67 17.05 14.75 -7.05
N PRO A 68 18.17 14.88 -6.31
CA PRO A 68 19.33 14.01 -6.53
C PRO A 68 18.95 12.56 -6.25
N MET A 69 19.57 11.63 -6.98
CA MET A 69 19.61 10.26 -6.49
C MET A 69 20.72 10.14 -5.44
N THR A 70 20.53 9.24 -4.49
CA THR A 70 21.49 8.97 -3.42
C THR A 70 21.79 7.49 -3.29
N GLY A 71 22.78 7.16 -2.46
CA GLY A 71 23.11 5.79 -2.13
C GLY A 71 23.94 5.07 -3.21
N TYR A 72 23.94 3.73 -3.12
CA TYR A 72 24.86 2.86 -3.85
C TYR A 72 24.16 1.64 -4.42
N GLY A 73 24.60 1.22 -5.61
CA GLY A 73 24.39 -0.13 -6.14
C GLY A 73 25.65 -0.99 -5.95
N TRP A 74 25.49 -2.31 -6.02
CA TRP A 74 26.57 -3.27 -5.86
C TRP A 74 26.64 -4.25 -7.03
N SER A 75 27.85 -4.50 -7.53
CA SER A 75 28.15 -5.59 -8.45
C SER A 75 29.30 -6.45 -7.93
N PRO A 76 29.20 -7.79 -8.00
CA PRO A 76 30.31 -8.65 -7.63
C PRO A 76 31.55 -8.48 -8.53
N ASN A 77 31.40 -7.93 -9.75
CA ASN A 77 32.49 -7.82 -10.72
C ASN A 77 33.22 -6.47 -10.67
N VAL A 78 32.52 -5.40 -10.30
CA VAL A 78 33.08 -4.03 -10.28
C VAL A 78 32.87 -3.29 -8.96
N GLY A 79 32.26 -3.92 -7.97
CA GLY A 79 32.01 -3.34 -6.67
C GLY A 79 30.94 -2.24 -6.69
N TRP A 80 31.18 -1.17 -5.94
CA TRP A 80 30.21 -0.11 -5.67
C TRP A 80 29.97 0.81 -6.87
N VAL A 81 28.69 1.08 -7.14
CA VAL A 81 28.21 2.13 -8.04
C VAL A 81 27.59 3.22 -7.18
N ASN A 82 28.24 4.36 -7.09
CA ASN A 82 27.79 5.53 -6.35
C ASN A 82 26.84 6.36 -7.21
N PHE A 83 25.63 6.62 -6.74
CA PHE A 83 24.66 7.47 -7.44
C PHE A 83 24.79 8.95 -7.09
N GLN A 84 25.50 9.29 -6.00
CA GLN A 84 25.77 10.68 -5.62
C GLN A 84 27.26 11.04 -5.57
N PRO A 85 28.07 10.75 -6.62
CA PRO A 85 29.49 11.06 -6.59
C PRO A 85 29.75 12.57 -6.55
N ALA A 86 30.76 12.95 -5.76
CA ALA A 86 31.32 14.29 -5.79
C ALA A 86 32.14 14.49 -7.07
N GLY A 87 32.07 15.70 -7.64
CA GLY A 87 32.84 16.09 -8.82
C GLY A 87 34.36 16.21 -8.57
N PRO A 88 35.13 16.65 -9.59
CA PRO A 88 34.67 17.21 -10.86
C PRO A 88 34.10 16.16 -11.83
N TYR A 89 33.06 16.53 -12.58
CA TYR A 89 32.42 15.65 -13.55
C TYR A 89 33.14 15.71 -14.91
N PRO A 90 33.18 14.62 -15.70
CA PRO A 90 33.97 14.58 -16.95
C PRO A 90 33.54 15.61 -17.98
N THR A 91 32.22 15.75 -18.17
CA THR A 91 31.61 16.68 -19.14
C THR A 91 30.22 17.08 -18.68
N ALA A 92 29.58 17.99 -19.40
CA ALA A 92 28.18 18.32 -19.19
C ALA A 92 27.28 17.06 -19.31
N PRO A 93 26.26 16.92 -18.45
CA PRO A 93 25.88 17.81 -17.34
C PRO A 93 26.86 17.79 -16.15
N ASN A 94 27.16 18.96 -15.56
CA ASN A 94 28.16 19.10 -14.48
C ASN A 94 27.52 18.95 -13.09
N TYR A 95 26.77 17.88 -12.88
CA TYR A 95 26.15 17.53 -11.61
C TYR A 95 25.98 16.01 -11.47
N THR A 96 25.76 15.57 -10.25
CA THR A 96 25.55 14.16 -9.88
C THR A 96 24.26 13.59 -10.47
N SER A 97 23.94 12.31 -10.28
CA SER A 97 22.70 11.79 -10.83
C SER A 97 21.47 12.49 -10.21
N LEU A 98 20.54 12.90 -11.07
CA LEU A 98 19.42 13.77 -10.73
C LEU A 98 18.17 13.25 -11.44
N PHE A 99 17.17 12.85 -10.65
CA PHE A 99 15.82 12.64 -11.17
C PHE A 99 15.16 13.98 -11.45
N THR A 100 14.55 14.10 -12.63
CA THR A 100 13.73 15.24 -13.02
C THR A 100 12.40 14.74 -13.56
N ARG A 101 11.33 15.08 -12.86
CA ARG A 101 9.94 14.82 -13.22
C ARG A 101 9.59 15.49 -14.55
N ASN A 102 8.80 14.82 -15.38
CA ASN A 102 8.34 15.42 -16.63
C ASN A 102 7.41 16.62 -16.36
N LEU A 103 7.47 17.62 -17.24
CA LEU A 103 6.64 18.82 -17.11
C LEU A 103 5.15 18.46 -17.24
N GLY A 104 4.34 18.93 -16.30
CA GLY A 104 2.89 18.70 -16.27
C GLY A 104 2.45 17.45 -15.51
N GLU A 105 3.39 16.64 -15.01
CA GLU A 105 3.10 15.50 -14.14
C GLU A 105 2.74 15.95 -12.71
N SER A 106 1.87 15.19 -12.04
CA SER A 106 1.54 15.37 -10.63
C SER A 106 2.81 15.32 -9.75
N PRO A 107 2.92 16.09 -8.64
CA PRO A 107 4.06 16.06 -7.70
C PRO A 107 4.38 14.70 -7.08
N THR A 108 3.51 13.71 -7.25
CA THR A 108 3.69 12.34 -6.75
C THR A 108 3.86 11.31 -7.89
N SER A 109 3.87 11.72 -9.15
CA SER A 109 4.26 10.86 -10.28
C SER A 109 5.69 10.30 -10.16
N THR A 110 5.95 9.12 -10.70
CA THR A 110 7.34 8.63 -10.88
C THR A 110 7.87 8.98 -12.26
N VAL A 111 7.05 9.57 -13.14
CA VAL A 111 7.39 9.81 -14.53
C VAL A 111 8.45 10.89 -14.67
N GLY A 112 9.61 10.53 -15.21
CA GLY A 112 10.70 11.47 -15.38
C GLY A 112 11.94 10.87 -16.00
N LYS A 113 13.03 11.64 -15.95
CA LYS A 113 14.35 11.26 -16.47
C LYS A 113 15.40 11.31 -15.37
N ILE A 114 16.39 10.43 -15.45
CA ILE A 114 17.62 10.55 -14.68
C ILE A 114 18.70 11.17 -15.57
N THR A 115 19.26 12.28 -15.14
CA THR A 115 20.39 12.96 -15.81
C THR A 115 21.58 13.07 -14.87
N GLY A 116 22.75 13.49 -15.37
CA GLY A 116 23.93 13.63 -14.52
C GLY A 116 24.85 12.40 -14.56
N TRP A 117 25.66 12.27 -13.51
CA TRP A 117 26.69 11.23 -13.40
C TRP A 117 26.56 10.40 -12.13
N ALA A 118 26.62 9.08 -12.31
CA ALA A 118 26.96 8.10 -11.29
C ALA A 118 28.44 7.68 -11.46
N LYS A 119 28.98 6.87 -10.55
CA LYS A 119 30.37 6.44 -10.61
C LYS A 119 30.58 5.01 -10.13
N VAL A 120 31.26 4.20 -10.93
CA VAL A 120 31.78 2.89 -10.54
C VAL A 120 33.11 3.09 -9.83
N GLU A 121 33.13 2.93 -8.51
CA GLU A 121 34.24 3.40 -7.68
C GLU A 121 35.55 2.64 -7.93
N SER A 122 35.47 1.33 -8.23
CA SER A 122 36.65 0.50 -8.51
C SER A 122 37.44 0.91 -9.75
N LEU A 123 36.80 1.62 -10.69
CA LEU A 123 37.41 2.06 -11.95
C LEU A 123 38.10 3.43 -11.83
N GLY A 124 38.06 4.06 -10.65
CA GLY A 124 38.76 5.32 -10.39
C GLY A 124 38.33 6.43 -11.33
N SER A 125 39.28 7.04 -12.06
CA SER A 125 39.01 8.10 -13.04
C SER A 125 38.16 7.64 -14.22
N ASN A 126 38.19 6.33 -14.52
CA ASN A 126 37.44 5.74 -15.63
C ASN A 126 36.02 5.34 -15.25
N GLY A 127 35.61 5.49 -13.99
CA GLY A 127 34.35 4.96 -13.49
C GLY A 127 33.09 5.78 -13.77
N TRP A 128 33.20 6.93 -14.45
CA TRP A 128 32.08 7.85 -14.62
C TRP A 128 30.98 7.31 -15.54
N LEU A 129 29.80 7.08 -14.96
CA LEU A 129 28.63 6.53 -15.63
C LEU A 129 27.63 7.66 -15.92
N LYS A 130 27.48 8.02 -17.21
CA LYS A 130 26.54 9.04 -17.64
C LYS A 130 25.12 8.47 -17.61
N MET A 131 24.24 9.09 -16.84
CA MET A 131 22.84 8.67 -16.70
C MET A 131 21.95 9.21 -17.82
N GLY A 132 22.26 10.42 -18.30
CA GLY A 132 21.47 11.11 -19.29
C GLY A 132 21.75 12.61 -19.31
N PRO A 133 21.34 13.32 -20.36
CA PRO A 133 20.83 12.77 -21.62
C PRO A 133 21.96 12.12 -22.44
N ILE A 134 21.62 11.12 -23.25
CA ILE A 134 22.55 10.44 -24.17
C ILE A 134 21.93 10.47 -25.57
N VAL A 135 22.18 11.55 -26.31
CA VAL A 135 21.54 11.78 -27.61
C VAL A 135 22.39 11.23 -28.75
N ILE A 136 21.85 10.26 -29.49
CA ILE A 136 22.45 9.69 -30.70
C ILE A 136 21.42 9.82 -31.83
N ASN A 137 21.79 10.47 -32.93
CA ASN A 137 20.89 10.68 -34.09
C ASN A 137 19.51 11.21 -33.67
N THR A 138 19.47 12.22 -32.79
CA THR A 138 18.27 12.87 -32.21
C THR A 138 17.46 12.05 -31.20
N VAL A 139 17.83 10.78 -30.95
CA VAL A 139 17.18 9.92 -29.97
C VAL A 139 17.93 9.99 -28.65
N ASP A 140 17.24 10.31 -27.55
CA ASP A 140 17.79 10.28 -26.19
C ASP A 140 17.64 8.89 -25.59
N TYR A 141 18.76 8.19 -25.42
CA TYR A 141 18.86 6.86 -24.83
C TYR A 141 19.01 6.89 -23.30
N GLY A 142 19.07 8.08 -22.68
CA GLY A 142 19.25 8.23 -21.24
C GLY A 142 18.20 7.52 -20.40
N VAL A 143 18.49 7.38 -19.11
CA VAL A 143 17.64 6.66 -18.16
C VAL A 143 16.34 7.42 -17.88
N GLN A 144 15.22 6.71 -17.87
CA GLN A 144 13.88 7.25 -17.66
C GLN A 144 13.11 6.38 -16.69
N VAL A 145 12.14 6.96 -15.99
CA VAL A 145 11.21 6.27 -15.11
C VAL A 145 9.81 6.41 -15.68
N GLY A 146 9.14 5.28 -15.88
CA GLY A 146 7.79 5.22 -16.46
C GLY A 146 6.69 5.34 -15.42
N THR A 147 5.45 5.49 -15.90
CA THR A 147 4.26 5.55 -15.04
C THR A 147 4.04 4.28 -14.22
N ASN A 148 4.55 3.14 -14.69
CA ASN A 148 4.50 1.84 -14.02
C ASN A 148 5.65 1.64 -13.01
N ARG A 149 6.36 2.73 -12.63
CA ARG A 149 7.52 2.75 -11.72
C ARG A 149 8.78 2.08 -12.28
N ALA A 150 8.73 1.49 -13.47
CA ALA A 150 9.86 0.80 -14.06
C ALA A 150 10.85 1.81 -14.64
N PHE A 151 12.14 1.57 -14.41
CA PHE A 151 13.20 2.30 -15.07
C PHE A 151 13.47 1.69 -16.45
N THR A 152 13.74 2.55 -17.43
CA THR A 152 14.06 2.16 -18.81
C THR A 152 15.21 2.98 -19.37
N GLY A 153 15.76 2.54 -20.50
CA GLY A 153 16.82 3.25 -21.20
C GLY A 153 18.21 2.75 -20.81
N TRP A 154 19.19 3.64 -20.97
CA TRP A 154 20.60 3.27 -20.88
C TRP A 154 21.42 4.35 -20.19
N SER A 155 22.40 3.89 -19.45
CA SER A 155 23.52 4.70 -18.97
C SER A 155 24.82 4.23 -19.64
N TRP A 156 25.81 5.11 -19.75
CA TRP A 156 27.02 4.84 -20.52
C TRP A 156 28.30 5.17 -19.76
N ASN A 157 29.27 4.28 -19.81
CA ASN A 157 30.63 4.50 -19.34
C ASN A 157 31.64 4.02 -20.40
N GLY A 158 32.33 4.97 -21.03
CA GLY A 158 33.32 4.67 -22.07
C GLY A 158 34.75 4.47 -21.58
N GLY A 159 35.07 4.83 -20.32
CA GLY A 159 36.47 4.97 -19.88
C GLY A 159 37.28 5.99 -20.69
N ASP A 160 38.61 6.00 -20.51
CA ASP A 160 39.56 6.77 -21.34
C ASP A 160 39.72 6.15 -22.75
N ASN A 161 38.71 6.29 -23.62
CA ASN A 161 38.86 6.62 -25.05
C ASN A 161 37.52 6.53 -25.81
N ILE A 162 37.05 7.66 -26.35
CA ILE A 162 36.07 7.69 -27.46
C ILE A 162 36.88 7.82 -28.76
N GLY A 163 37.73 6.84 -29.06
CA GLY A 163 38.60 6.87 -30.24
C GLY A 163 39.17 5.51 -30.56
N TYR A 164 39.21 5.17 -31.86
CA TYR A 164 39.87 3.99 -32.43
C TYR A 164 41.34 3.91 -31.95
N GLY A 165 41.57 3.27 -30.82
CA GLY A 165 42.87 2.99 -30.25
C GLY A 165 43.02 1.48 -29.98
N PRO A 166 44.25 0.96 -29.91
CA PRO A 166 44.51 -0.47 -29.69
C PRO A 166 44.36 -0.92 -28.22
N GLU A 167 44.05 0.00 -27.30
CA GLU A 167 43.86 -0.33 -25.88
C GLU A 167 42.41 -0.77 -25.63
N PRO A 168 42.15 -1.83 -24.84
CA PRO A 168 40.79 -2.25 -24.52
C PRO A 168 40.06 -1.16 -23.73
N ASP A 169 38.84 -0.82 -24.16
CA ASP A 169 37.97 0.16 -23.50
C ASP A 169 37.84 -0.18 -22.00
N ARG A 170 38.41 0.66 -21.13
CA ARG A 170 38.48 0.42 -19.68
C ARG A 170 37.19 0.81 -18.94
N GLY A 171 36.04 0.65 -19.59
CA GLY A 171 34.73 1.08 -19.09
C GLY A 171 33.71 -0.05 -19.00
N THR A 172 32.61 0.22 -18.29
CA THR A 172 31.47 -0.69 -18.14
C THR A 172 30.59 -0.75 -19.40
N GLY A 173 30.82 0.12 -20.39
CA GLY A 173 30.06 0.17 -21.63
C GLY A 173 28.61 0.63 -21.40
N TRP A 174 27.70 0.06 -22.18
CA TRP A 174 26.27 0.29 -22.04
C TRP A 174 25.73 -0.47 -20.84
N VAL A 175 25.11 0.25 -19.90
CA VAL A 175 24.39 -0.30 -18.76
C VAL A 175 22.89 -0.09 -19.01
N SER A 176 22.18 -1.20 -19.19
CA SER A 176 20.74 -1.27 -19.44
C SER A 176 19.95 -1.12 -18.16
N TRP A 177 18.97 -0.22 -18.18
CA TRP A 177 17.92 -0.12 -17.20
C TRP A 177 16.73 -0.87 -17.76
N LEU A 178 16.61 -2.14 -17.35
CA LEU A 178 15.59 -3.04 -17.86
C LEU A 178 14.24 -2.70 -17.22
N GLY A 179 13.17 -2.61 -18.01
CA GLY A 179 11.82 -2.35 -17.52
C GLY A 179 10.97 -3.60 -17.25
N ASN A 180 11.58 -4.78 -17.10
CA ASN A 180 10.88 -6.06 -16.90
C ASN A 180 11.24 -6.71 -15.55
N GLY A 181 10.66 -7.86 -15.21
CA GLY A 181 10.48 -8.37 -13.83
C GLY A 181 11.67 -8.51 -12.87
N TYR A 182 12.92 -8.29 -13.29
CA TYR A 182 14.09 -8.17 -12.40
C TYR A 182 14.78 -6.81 -12.48
N GLY A 183 14.29 -5.93 -13.35
CA GLY A 183 14.81 -4.62 -13.65
C GLY A 183 14.52 -3.60 -12.57
N ALA A 184 15.20 -2.46 -12.67
CA ALA A 184 15.08 -1.39 -11.71
C ALA A 184 13.64 -0.84 -11.62
N SER A 185 13.11 -0.69 -10.41
CA SER A 185 11.76 -0.16 -10.17
C SER A 185 11.73 0.76 -8.97
N ALA A 186 10.95 1.84 -9.05
CA ALA A 186 10.68 2.70 -7.91
C ALA A 186 9.74 1.99 -6.93
N VAL A 187 10.04 2.10 -5.64
CA VAL A 187 9.20 1.65 -4.55
C VAL A 187 8.39 2.84 -4.06
N ALA A 188 7.07 2.72 -4.08
CA ALA A 188 6.19 3.80 -3.70
C ALA A 188 4.90 3.26 -3.09
N ARG A 189 4.25 4.09 -2.26
CA ARG A 189 3.00 3.73 -1.60
C ARG A 189 1.87 3.61 -2.63
N TRP A 190 0.96 2.69 -2.41
CA TRP A 190 -0.22 2.49 -3.25
C TRP A 190 -1.30 1.76 -2.47
N PHE A 191 -2.51 1.70 -3.01
CA PHE A 191 -3.62 1.01 -2.40
C PHE A 191 -4.25 0.02 -3.38
N GLU A 192 -4.94 -0.98 -2.84
CA GLU A 192 -5.57 -2.05 -3.61
C GLU A 192 -6.95 -2.39 -3.02
N THR A 193 -7.93 -2.59 -3.90
CA THR A 193 -9.21 -3.21 -3.58
C THR A 193 -9.33 -4.56 -4.26
N LEU A 194 -9.46 -5.62 -3.45
CA LEU A 194 -9.60 -7.00 -3.89
C LEU A 194 -11.07 -7.43 -3.90
N TYR A 195 -11.47 -8.09 -4.99
CA TYR A 195 -12.81 -8.64 -5.21
C TYR A 195 -13.93 -7.59 -5.10
N GLY A 196 -13.63 -6.34 -5.44
CA GLY A 196 -14.59 -5.24 -5.39
C GLY A 196 -14.31 -4.15 -6.41
N ASP A 197 -15.29 -3.26 -6.52
CA ASP A 197 -15.25 -2.02 -7.29
C ASP A 197 -14.77 -0.85 -6.43
N ILE A 198 -14.29 0.19 -7.10
CA ILE A 198 -14.16 1.53 -6.53
C ILE A 198 -15.15 2.43 -7.24
N TYR A 199 -16.02 3.05 -6.45
CA TYR A 199 -16.92 4.08 -6.92
C TYR A 199 -16.73 5.37 -6.10
N SER A 200 -16.67 6.51 -6.78
CA SER A 200 -16.65 7.84 -6.16
C SER A 200 -17.64 8.78 -6.84
N GLY A 201 -18.42 9.51 -6.02
CA GLY A 201 -19.28 10.60 -6.49
C GLY A 201 -18.51 11.90 -6.80
N GLY A 202 -17.21 11.93 -6.53
CA GLY A 202 -16.27 12.99 -6.88
C GLY A 202 -15.05 12.40 -7.59
N ASP A 203 -13.86 12.83 -7.19
CA ASP A 203 -12.60 12.34 -7.75
C ASP A 203 -12.16 11.02 -7.09
N ILE A 204 -11.32 10.27 -7.80
CA ILE A 204 -10.47 9.20 -7.24
C ILE A 204 -9.04 9.66 -7.50
N ASP A 205 -8.29 9.93 -6.44
CA ASP A 205 -6.92 10.38 -6.54
C ASP A 205 -6.00 9.48 -5.72
N ALA A 206 -4.81 9.24 -6.23
CA ALA A 206 -3.74 8.62 -5.47
C ALA A 206 -2.39 9.15 -5.90
N PRO A 207 -1.41 9.13 -4.99
CA PRO A 207 -0.10 9.70 -5.27
C PRO A 207 0.63 8.95 -6.39
N PHE A 208 0.54 7.62 -6.42
CA PHE A 208 1.33 6.77 -7.29
C PHE A 208 0.49 5.66 -7.94
N SER A 209 0.83 5.30 -9.18
CA SER A 209 0.32 4.12 -9.87
C SER A 209 0.59 2.83 -9.12
N PRO A 210 -0.20 1.76 -9.25
CA PRO A 210 0.19 0.43 -8.78
C PRO A 210 1.50 -0.08 -9.43
N PRO A 211 2.23 -0.99 -8.77
CA PRO A 211 3.33 -1.73 -9.38
C PRO A 211 2.91 -2.50 -10.63
N ALA A 212 3.87 -2.85 -11.50
CA ALA A 212 3.60 -3.61 -12.71
C ALA A 212 2.86 -4.93 -12.41
N GLY A 213 1.77 -5.18 -13.14
CA GLY A 213 0.93 -6.37 -12.97
C GLY A 213 -0.05 -6.31 -11.78
N ARG A 214 -0.12 -5.17 -11.08
CA ARG A 214 -1.06 -4.91 -9.99
C ARG A 214 -2.03 -3.81 -10.41
N TYR A 215 -3.18 -3.77 -9.75
CA TYR A 215 -4.31 -2.91 -10.10
C TYR A 215 -4.94 -2.35 -8.82
N SER A 216 -5.50 -1.14 -8.88
CA SER A 216 -6.11 -0.52 -7.69
C SER A 216 -7.49 -1.11 -7.37
N ALA A 217 -8.21 -1.62 -8.37
CA ALA A 217 -9.44 -2.37 -8.17
C ALA A 217 -9.45 -3.66 -8.99
N THR A 218 -10.20 -4.66 -8.52
CA THR A 218 -10.32 -5.95 -9.20
C THR A 218 -11.25 -5.88 -10.41
N TYR A 219 -12.30 -5.07 -10.34
CA TYR A 219 -13.36 -5.04 -11.34
C TYR A 219 -13.49 -3.65 -12.00
N LEU A 220 -14.17 -2.69 -11.37
CA LEU A 220 -14.42 -1.36 -11.94
C LEU A 220 -13.83 -0.23 -11.09
N LEU A 221 -13.44 0.86 -11.76
CA LEU A 221 -13.12 2.15 -11.17
C LEU A 221 -13.97 3.23 -11.83
N GLN A 222 -14.88 3.81 -11.05
CA GLN A 222 -15.86 4.77 -11.54
C GLN A 222 -15.84 6.01 -10.67
N ALA A 223 -15.60 7.16 -11.30
CA ALA A 223 -15.64 8.46 -10.67
C ALA A 223 -16.63 9.35 -11.41
N ASN A 224 -17.36 10.19 -10.68
CA ASN A 224 -18.10 11.29 -11.30
C ASN A 224 -17.16 12.46 -11.66
N GLY A 225 -16.01 12.56 -11.00
CA GLY A 225 -14.92 13.48 -11.33
C GLY A 225 -13.80 12.82 -12.12
N THR A 226 -12.55 13.16 -11.80
CA THR A 226 -11.34 12.62 -12.43
C THR A 226 -10.80 11.39 -11.69
N ILE A 227 -10.07 10.53 -12.41
CA ILE A 227 -9.33 9.40 -11.83
C ILE A 227 -7.83 9.66 -12.07
N ASP A 228 -7.07 10.07 -11.06
CA ASP A 228 -5.63 10.39 -11.22
C ASP A 228 -4.75 9.54 -10.28
N PRO A 229 -3.55 9.10 -10.72
CA PRO A 229 -3.06 9.12 -12.09
C PRO A 229 -3.87 8.21 -13.03
N ALA A 230 -3.81 8.50 -14.33
CA ALA A 230 -4.46 7.70 -15.38
C ALA A 230 -4.09 6.19 -15.38
N THR A 231 -3.02 5.83 -14.67
CA THR A 231 -2.52 4.47 -14.47
C THR A 231 -3.22 3.70 -13.36
N ILE A 232 -4.02 4.35 -12.53
CA ILE A 232 -4.95 3.68 -11.63
C ILE A 232 -6.03 3.02 -12.48
N THR A 233 -5.97 1.70 -12.54
CA THR A 233 -6.75 0.87 -13.45
C THR A 233 -7.19 -0.43 -12.77
N SER A 234 -8.11 -1.14 -13.42
CA SER A 234 -8.41 -2.55 -13.15
C SER A 234 -7.79 -3.43 -14.25
N PRO A 235 -7.82 -4.77 -14.12
CA PRO A 235 -7.35 -5.69 -15.18
C PRO A 235 -7.99 -5.46 -16.54
N GLY A 236 -9.18 -4.83 -16.61
CA GLY A 236 -9.86 -4.51 -17.86
C GLY A 236 -9.27 -3.31 -18.62
N GLY A 237 -8.29 -2.62 -18.03
CA GLY A 237 -7.56 -1.52 -18.64
C GLY A 237 -8.15 -0.14 -18.36
N ALA A 238 -7.69 0.85 -19.13
CA ALA A 238 -7.96 2.28 -18.88
C ALA A 238 -9.24 2.82 -19.55
N GLY A 239 -10.03 1.97 -20.21
CA GLY A 239 -11.24 2.36 -20.94
C GLY A 239 -12.54 1.98 -20.21
N ALA A 240 -13.64 2.62 -20.60
CA ALA A 240 -14.96 2.24 -20.13
C ALA A 240 -15.32 0.79 -20.54
N PRO A 241 -16.02 0.01 -19.69
CA PRO A 241 -16.59 0.41 -18.39
C PRO A 241 -15.62 0.30 -17.20
N TYR A 242 -14.42 -0.24 -17.41
CA TYR A 242 -13.46 -0.59 -16.35
C TYR A 242 -12.82 0.60 -15.65
N ARG A 243 -12.56 1.67 -16.40
CA ARG A 243 -12.22 2.99 -15.88
C ARG A 243 -13.15 4.01 -16.50
N SER A 244 -13.99 4.64 -15.69
CA SER A 244 -14.96 5.64 -16.15
C SER A 244 -14.92 6.89 -15.30
N GLU A 245 -14.53 8.01 -15.92
CA GLU A 245 -14.73 9.36 -15.37
C GLU A 245 -16.10 9.89 -15.78
N ASN A 246 -16.65 10.84 -15.04
CA ASN A 246 -17.99 11.39 -15.26
C ASN A 246 -19.10 10.31 -15.31
N PHE A 247 -18.97 9.23 -14.53
CA PHE A 247 -19.94 8.12 -14.53
C PHE A 247 -21.33 8.53 -13.99
N GLY A 248 -21.44 9.67 -13.32
CA GLY A 248 -22.66 10.15 -12.67
C GLY A 248 -22.65 9.92 -11.16
N VAL A 249 -23.65 10.45 -10.46
CA VAL A 249 -23.74 10.46 -8.99
C VAL A 249 -24.48 9.21 -8.47
N VAL A 250 -23.85 8.46 -7.57
CA VAL A 250 -24.48 7.42 -6.74
C VAL A 250 -24.88 8.07 -5.44
N ALA A 251 -26.19 8.13 -5.20
CA ALA A 251 -26.71 8.64 -3.95
C ALA A 251 -26.56 7.57 -2.85
N LEU A 252 -25.83 7.89 -1.78
CA LEU A 252 -25.72 7.03 -0.59
C LEU A 252 -26.98 7.16 0.30
N PRO A 253 -27.44 6.09 0.98
CA PRO A 253 -28.59 6.15 1.89
C PRO A 253 -28.30 6.94 3.18
N GLN A 254 -28.67 8.23 3.23
CA GLN A 254 -28.34 9.14 4.33
C GLN A 254 -29.58 9.84 4.92
N GLN A 255 -29.43 10.52 6.05
CA GLN A 255 -30.55 11.22 6.71
C GLN A 255 -31.31 12.17 5.76
N SER A 256 -30.60 12.91 4.90
CA SER A 256 -31.21 13.89 3.98
C SER A 256 -32.09 13.26 2.89
N ASN A 257 -31.89 11.98 2.54
CA ASN A 257 -32.72 11.25 1.59
C ASN A 257 -33.56 10.15 2.25
N SER A 258 -33.81 10.29 3.55
CA SER A 258 -34.58 9.31 4.33
C SER A 258 -34.00 7.90 4.24
N TYR A 259 -32.67 7.80 4.19
CA TYR A 259 -31.92 6.55 4.11
C TYR A 259 -32.27 5.70 2.89
N ARG A 260 -32.40 6.36 1.73
CA ARG A 260 -32.67 5.73 0.42
C ARG A 260 -31.62 6.17 -0.59
N GLY A 261 -31.01 5.22 -1.28
CA GLY A 261 -29.98 5.53 -2.27
C GLY A 261 -29.97 4.54 -3.43
N THR A 262 -29.04 4.76 -4.36
CA THR A 262 -28.78 3.85 -5.48
C THR A 262 -28.34 2.47 -4.97
N LEU A 263 -27.68 2.44 -3.81
CA LEU A 263 -27.25 1.19 -3.15
C LEU A 263 -28.38 0.48 -2.39
N GLY A 264 -29.59 1.05 -2.28
CA GLY A 264 -30.72 0.45 -1.58
C GLY A 264 -31.23 1.30 -0.40
N ILE A 265 -31.95 0.67 0.52
CA ILE A 265 -32.56 1.33 1.68
C ILE A 265 -31.88 0.87 2.97
N LEU A 266 -31.57 1.82 3.86
CA LEU A 266 -31.22 1.51 5.25
C LEU A 266 -32.42 1.79 6.15
N ASP A 267 -33.16 0.74 6.52
CA ASP A 267 -34.34 0.84 7.39
C ASP A 267 -33.96 1.07 8.86
N ARG A 268 -33.54 2.29 9.16
CA ARG A 268 -33.11 2.70 10.51
C ARG A 268 -34.24 2.55 11.53
N ILE A 269 -35.49 2.79 11.14
CA ILE A 269 -36.66 2.65 12.02
C ILE A 269 -36.85 1.18 12.41
N GLY A 270 -36.82 0.27 11.43
CA GLY A 270 -36.94 -1.17 11.69
C GLY A 270 -35.77 -1.73 12.50
N ILE A 271 -34.56 -1.20 12.31
CA ILE A 271 -33.37 -1.54 13.12
C ILE A 271 -33.62 -1.25 14.60
N PHE A 272 -34.06 -0.04 14.95
CA PHE A 272 -34.28 0.34 16.34
C PHE A 272 -35.54 -0.29 16.95
N ASN A 273 -36.54 -0.63 16.12
CA ASN A 273 -37.71 -1.39 16.56
C ASN A 273 -37.44 -2.90 16.72
N GLY A 274 -36.20 -3.34 16.47
CA GLY A 274 -35.79 -4.74 16.67
C GLY A 274 -36.25 -5.71 15.57
N TYR A 275 -36.71 -5.22 14.42
CA TYR A 275 -37.17 -6.07 13.31
C TYR A 275 -36.03 -6.88 12.70
N TYR A 276 -34.79 -6.41 12.82
CA TYR A 276 -33.60 -7.05 12.28
C TYR A 276 -32.81 -7.88 13.30
N GLY A 277 -33.07 -7.71 14.60
CA GLY A 277 -32.36 -8.39 15.68
C GLY A 277 -32.56 -7.70 17.01
N THR A 278 -32.17 -8.36 18.11
CA THR A 278 -32.23 -7.76 19.44
C THR A 278 -31.25 -6.60 19.53
N VAL A 279 -31.74 -5.43 19.95
CA VAL A 279 -30.94 -4.24 20.17
C VAL A 279 -30.41 -4.22 21.61
N VAL A 280 -29.10 -4.16 21.76
CA VAL A 280 -28.38 -3.99 23.03
C VAL A 280 -27.85 -2.57 23.06
N THR A 281 -28.39 -1.75 23.96
CA THR A 281 -28.02 -0.33 24.06
C THR A 281 -26.90 -0.13 25.08
N HIS A 282 -25.90 0.63 24.67
CA HIS A 282 -24.77 1.10 25.48
C HIS A 282 -24.85 2.62 25.54
N SER A 283 -25.23 3.13 26.71
CA SER A 283 -25.51 4.55 26.90
C SER A 283 -24.28 5.31 27.39
N GLY A 284 -24.10 6.52 26.87
CA GLY A 284 -23.04 7.45 27.23
C GLY A 284 -22.47 8.18 26.03
N ASP A 285 -21.84 9.33 26.27
CA ASP A 285 -21.28 10.19 25.22
C ASP A 285 -19.93 9.65 24.68
N SER A 286 -19.21 8.87 25.50
CA SER A 286 -17.92 8.26 25.17
C SER A 286 -17.89 6.83 25.67
N ASN A 287 -17.91 5.88 24.73
CA ASN A 287 -17.93 4.45 25.00
C ASN A 287 -16.60 3.81 24.60
N SER A 288 -16.31 2.64 25.17
CA SER A 288 -15.13 1.84 24.89
C SER A 288 -15.53 0.45 24.39
N SER A 289 -14.69 -0.16 23.56
CA SER A 289 -14.85 -1.54 23.09
C SER A 289 -14.89 -2.58 24.20
N SER A 290 -14.44 -2.25 25.40
CA SER A 290 -14.58 -3.11 26.59
C SER A 290 -16.02 -3.57 26.86
N ALA A 291 -17.03 -2.78 26.48
CA ALA A 291 -18.45 -3.13 26.60
C ALA A 291 -18.88 -4.30 25.68
N LEU A 292 -18.11 -4.57 24.62
CA LEU A 292 -18.32 -5.70 23.70
C LEU A 292 -17.54 -6.95 24.14
N GLY A 293 -16.46 -6.76 24.90
CA GLY A 293 -15.47 -7.80 25.22
C GLY A 293 -14.51 -8.09 24.06
N ALA A 294 -13.32 -8.61 24.37
CA ALA A 294 -12.27 -8.85 23.37
C ALA A 294 -12.62 -9.93 22.32
N ASN A 295 -13.53 -10.86 22.66
CA ASN A 295 -13.94 -11.97 21.81
C ASN A 295 -15.46 -12.04 21.78
N ILE A 296 -16.07 -11.69 20.65
CA ILE A 296 -17.51 -11.48 20.54
C ILE A 296 -18.15 -12.46 19.55
N ILE A 297 -19.18 -13.17 19.99
CA ILE A 297 -20.12 -13.85 19.08
C ILE A 297 -21.34 -12.93 18.96
N LEU A 298 -21.61 -12.46 17.75
CA LEU A 298 -22.57 -11.39 17.51
C LEU A 298 -24.04 -11.83 17.64
N GLU A 299 -24.35 -13.10 17.36
CA GLU A 299 -25.69 -13.70 17.54
C GLU A 299 -26.84 -12.91 16.89
N ARG A 300 -26.59 -12.26 15.75
CA ARG A 300 -27.55 -11.39 15.04
C ARG A 300 -28.03 -10.20 15.90
N LYS A 301 -27.26 -9.81 16.93
CA LYS A 301 -27.57 -8.64 17.77
C LYS A 301 -27.15 -7.35 17.08
N ILE A 302 -27.81 -6.28 17.48
CA ILE A 302 -27.46 -4.91 17.13
C ILE A 302 -26.93 -4.26 18.41
N HIS A 303 -25.65 -3.91 18.44
CA HIS A 303 -25.06 -3.15 19.54
C HIS A 303 -25.15 -1.66 19.21
N TYR A 304 -25.94 -0.93 19.98
CA TYR A 304 -26.20 0.49 19.76
C TYR A 304 -25.50 1.33 20.81
N PHE A 305 -24.58 2.18 20.37
CA PHE A 305 -23.87 3.16 21.20
C PHE A 305 -24.47 4.54 20.96
N THR A 306 -24.96 5.20 22.02
CA THR A 306 -25.65 6.50 21.93
C THR A 306 -24.73 7.70 21.69
N GLY A 307 -23.42 7.49 21.76
CA GLY A 307 -22.39 8.51 21.57
C GLY A 307 -21.18 7.94 20.87
N ASN A 308 -20.02 8.55 21.09
CA ASN A 308 -18.77 8.12 20.47
C ASN A 308 -18.37 6.72 20.95
N LEU A 309 -17.63 6.00 20.10
CA LEU A 309 -17.07 4.69 20.43
C LEU A 309 -15.57 4.68 20.12
N THR A 310 -14.77 4.28 21.11
CA THR A 310 -13.34 4.03 20.93
C THR A 310 -13.07 2.53 20.99
N ILE A 311 -12.44 1.99 19.95
CA ILE A 311 -11.86 0.65 19.96
C ILE A 311 -10.44 0.74 20.53
N ASP A 312 -10.29 0.38 21.80
CA ASP A 312 -9.09 0.56 22.63
C ASP A 312 -8.31 -0.74 22.88
N SER A 313 -8.89 -1.88 22.52
CA SER A 313 -8.24 -3.20 22.56
C SER A 313 -8.66 -4.04 21.36
N ASP A 314 -7.82 -5.00 20.98
CA ASP A 314 -8.13 -5.90 19.86
C ASP A 314 -9.48 -6.60 20.06
N LEU A 315 -10.32 -6.54 19.03
CA LEU A 315 -11.63 -7.17 18.98
C LEU A 315 -11.63 -8.30 17.97
N THR A 316 -12.00 -9.50 18.41
CA THR A 316 -12.18 -10.65 17.52
C THR A 316 -13.64 -11.04 17.43
N PHE A 317 -14.20 -10.97 16.22
CA PHE A 317 -15.53 -11.46 15.86
C PHE A 317 -15.48 -12.96 15.61
N ASN A 318 -16.01 -13.71 16.57
CA ASN A 318 -16.01 -15.16 16.59
C ASN A 318 -17.07 -15.76 15.67
N LYS A 319 -16.72 -16.92 15.11
CA LYS A 319 -17.66 -17.78 14.40
C LYS A 319 -18.75 -18.23 15.36
N GLY A 320 -19.98 -18.34 14.85
CA GLY A 320 -21.04 -19.02 15.57
C GLY A 320 -20.77 -20.52 15.65
N THR A 321 -21.42 -21.20 16.60
CA THR A 321 -21.47 -22.66 16.67
C THR A 321 -22.91 -23.15 16.74
N GLY A 322 -23.21 -24.28 16.11
CA GLY A 322 -24.56 -24.85 16.11
C GLY A 322 -25.61 -23.87 15.60
N VAL A 323 -26.50 -23.41 16.48
CA VAL A 323 -27.58 -22.46 16.14
C VAL A 323 -27.16 -20.98 16.25
N GLN A 324 -25.99 -20.68 16.81
CA GLN A 324 -25.52 -19.32 17.00
C GLN A 324 -25.21 -18.66 15.66
N LYS A 325 -25.61 -17.42 15.52
CA LYS A 325 -25.35 -16.62 14.32
C LYS A 325 -24.03 -15.87 14.49
N GLY A 326 -23.18 -15.89 13.46
CA GLY A 326 -21.90 -15.18 13.45
C GLY A 326 -22.01 -13.71 13.06
N ASN A 327 -23.14 -13.27 12.50
CA ASN A 327 -23.33 -11.89 12.04
C ASN A 327 -23.91 -10.96 13.11
N GLY A 328 -23.70 -9.66 12.95
CA GLY A 328 -24.26 -8.61 13.81
C GLY A 328 -23.92 -7.22 13.29
N THR A 329 -24.49 -6.21 13.94
CA THR A 329 -24.30 -4.81 13.54
C THR A 329 -23.96 -3.97 14.76
N ILE A 330 -22.99 -3.07 14.61
CA ILE A 330 -22.65 -2.04 15.60
C ILE A 330 -23.09 -0.70 15.05
N ILE A 331 -23.85 0.05 15.84
CA ILE A 331 -24.33 1.39 15.51
C ILE A 331 -23.71 2.38 16.48
N VAL A 332 -23.16 3.47 15.96
CA VAL A 332 -22.53 4.54 16.74
C VAL A 332 -23.22 5.86 16.39
N ASP A 333 -23.96 6.44 17.33
CA ASP A 333 -24.61 7.77 17.19
C ASP A 333 -23.62 8.91 17.50
N GLY A 334 -22.40 8.78 16.98
CA GLY A 334 -21.26 9.66 17.20
C GLY A 334 -20.09 9.25 16.32
N ASP A 335 -18.88 9.64 16.70
CA ASP A 335 -17.64 9.26 16.02
C ASP A 335 -17.12 7.90 16.47
N LEU A 336 -16.51 7.15 15.54
CA LEU A 336 -15.80 5.91 15.80
C LEU A 336 -14.30 6.15 15.72
N ILE A 337 -13.57 5.92 16.82
CA ILE A 337 -12.12 6.01 16.90
C ILE A 337 -11.56 4.60 17.05
N VAL A 338 -10.67 4.18 16.15
CA VAL A 338 -10.11 2.83 16.15
C VAL A 338 -8.62 2.89 16.46
N ASN A 339 -8.24 2.46 17.66
CA ASN A 339 -6.85 2.42 18.12
C ASN A 339 -6.29 1.00 18.20
N ALA A 340 -7.10 -0.03 17.98
CA ALA A 340 -6.72 -1.43 18.04
C ALA A 340 -7.40 -2.25 16.92
N ASN A 341 -6.88 -3.45 16.66
CA ASN A 341 -7.31 -4.24 15.51
C ASN A 341 -8.72 -4.78 15.69
N THR A 342 -9.45 -4.89 14.58
CA THR A 342 -10.70 -5.64 14.52
C THR A 342 -10.53 -6.81 13.55
N LEU A 343 -10.82 -8.02 14.04
CA LEU A 343 -10.45 -9.27 13.38
C LEU A 343 -11.66 -10.18 13.26
N TYR A 344 -11.70 -10.96 12.18
CA TYR A 344 -12.54 -12.15 12.12
C TYR A 344 -11.76 -13.36 12.62
N GLN A 345 -12.41 -14.21 13.42
CA GLN A 345 -11.80 -15.45 13.86
C GLN A 345 -11.40 -16.32 12.67
N SER A 346 -10.14 -16.76 12.65
CA SER A 346 -9.57 -17.56 11.56
C SER A 346 -10.10 -19.00 11.52
N GLY A 347 -9.83 -19.67 10.40
CA GLY A 347 -10.16 -21.08 10.15
C GLY A 347 -11.59 -21.31 9.63
N ALA A 348 -11.83 -22.53 9.14
CA ALA A 348 -13.09 -22.89 8.49
C ALA A 348 -14.32 -22.75 9.40
N VAL A 349 -15.48 -22.52 8.77
CA VAL A 349 -16.80 -22.54 9.41
C VAL A 349 -17.33 -23.97 9.37
N ALA A 350 -17.56 -24.59 10.52
CA ALA A 350 -17.69 -26.04 10.65
C ALA A 350 -19.10 -26.62 10.42
N GLY A 351 -20.10 -25.83 10.02
CA GLY A 351 -21.45 -26.38 9.90
C GLY A 351 -22.41 -25.58 9.03
N ARG A 352 -22.67 -24.32 9.39
CA ARG A 352 -23.68 -23.50 8.71
C ARG A 352 -23.12 -22.18 8.24
N ILE A 353 -23.65 -21.70 7.12
CA ILE A 353 -23.21 -20.46 6.51
C ILE A 353 -23.50 -19.23 7.41
N ASP A 354 -24.53 -19.31 8.24
CA ASP A 354 -24.89 -18.29 9.21
C ASP A 354 -24.00 -18.28 10.47
N ASN A 355 -23.11 -19.26 10.62
CA ASN A 355 -22.04 -19.24 11.62
C ASN A 355 -20.84 -18.38 11.15
N LEU A 356 -20.76 -18.00 9.87
CA LEU A 356 -19.69 -17.15 9.34
C LEU A 356 -19.74 -15.76 9.99
N PRO A 357 -18.65 -15.24 10.58
CA PRO A 357 -18.68 -13.94 11.22
C PRO A 357 -18.73 -12.83 10.17
N SER A 358 -19.67 -11.91 10.35
CA SER A 358 -19.88 -10.76 9.47
C SER A 358 -20.41 -9.58 10.27
N ILE A 359 -19.66 -8.49 10.31
CA ILE A 359 -20.02 -7.29 11.07
C ILE A 359 -20.29 -6.10 10.14
N GLY A 360 -21.38 -5.40 10.41
CA GLY A 360 -21.69 -4.10 9.83
C GLY A 360 -21.46 -3.01 10.87
N TRP A 361 -20.81 -1.92 10.47
CA TRP A 361 -20.61 -0.73 11.29
C TRP A 361 -21.40 0.42 10.67
N LEU A 362 -22.35 0.96 11.43
CA LEU A 362 -23.15 2.12 11.04
C LEU A 362 -22.78 3.29 11.94
N VAL A 363 -22.00 4.23 11.40
CA VAL A 363 -21.44 5.35 12.16
C VAL A 363 -22.04 6.64 11.63
N LYS A 364 -22.73 7.39 12.50
CA LYS A 364 -23.32 8.69 12.12
C LYS A 364 -22.27 9.78 12.00
N GLY A 365 -21.21 9.70 12.80
CA GLY A 365 -20.05 10.57 12.71
C GLY A 365 -18.97 10.03 11.78
N ASN A 366 -17.74 10.48 12.03
CA ASN A 366 -16.55 10.09 11.29
C ASN A 366 -15.98 8.77 11.81
N VAL A 367 -15.23 8.06 10.97
CA VAL A 367 -14.43 6.91 11.37
C VAL A 367 -12.96 7.27 11.26
N THR A 368 -12.27 7.33 12.40
CA THR A 368 -10.84 7.64 12.47
C THR A 368 -10.07 6.37 12.86
N ILE A 369 -9.27 5.85 11.93
CA ILE A 369 -8.43 4.68 12.15
C ILE A 369 -7.01 5.17 12.45
N ASN A 370 -6.45 4.76 13.58
CA ASN A 370 -5.13 5.16 14.01
C ASN A 370 -4.04 4.44 13.18
N PRO A 371 -2.91 5.11 12.85
CA PRO A 371 -1.77 4.51 12.15
C PRO A 371 -1.21 3.20 12.74
N VAL A 372 -1.45 2.92 14.02
CA VAL A 372 -1.00 1.67 14.66
C VAL A 372 -1.86 0.46 14.29
N VAL A 373 -3.09 0.69 13.80
CA VAL A 373 -4.02 -0.38 13.40
C VAL A 373 -3.53 -0.98 12.09
N SER A 374 -3.39 -2.30 12.05
CA SER A 374 -2.97 -3.05 10.87
C SER A 374 -4.09 -3.92 10.28
N SER A 375 -5.16 -4.17 11.04
CA SER A 375 -6.29 -4.96 10.55
C SER A 375 -7.66 -4.45 10.99
N MET A 376 -8.58 -4.45 10.03
CA MET A 376 -9.97 -4.09 10.21
C MET A 376 -10.91 -5.17 9.69
N ALA A 377 -12.04 -5.37 10.36
CA ALA A 377 -13.06 -6.34 10.01
C ALA A 377 -14.44 -5.68 9.95
N GLY A 378 -15.08 -5.75 8.79
CA GLY A 378 -16.47 -5.30 8.63
C GLY A 378 -16.77 -4.45 7.41
N VAL A 379 -18.06 -4.26 7.19
CA VAL A 379 -18.56 -3.24 6.27
C VAL A 379 -18.75 -1.96 7.08
N PHE A 380 -18.00 -0.91 6.77
CA PHE A 380 -18.08 0.37 7.46
C PHE A 380 -18.89 1.36 6.64
N TYR A 381 -19.92 1.91 7.25
CA TYR A 381 -20.74 2.99 6.73
C TYR A 381 -20.58 4.22 7.62
N SER A 382 -20.13 5.35 7.06
CA SER A 382 -19.96 6.62 7.77
C SER A 382 -20.77 7.74 7.13
N GLU A 383 -21.57 8.43 7.94
CA GLU A 383 -22.29 9.67 7.54
C GLU A 383 -21.51 10.95 7.87
N GLY A 384 -20.37 10.82 8.55
CA GLY A 384 -19.53 11.95 8.93
C GLY A 384 -19.05 12.75 7.74
N ALA A 385 -18.94 14.06 7.89
CA ALA A 385 -18.50 14.96 6.82
C ALA A 385 -17.06 14.66 6.35
N SER A 386 -16.18 14.23 7.25
CA SER A 386 -14.83 13.78 6.90
C SER A 386 -14.78 12.31 6.46
N GLY A 387 -15.89 11.58 6.66
CA GLY A 387 -16.04 10.17 6.32
C GLY A 387 -15.07 9.26 7.08
N ILE A 388 -14.25 8.51 6.32
CA ILE A 388 -13.30 7.52 6.85
C ILE A 388 -11.87 7.99 6.59
N THR A 389 -11.03 8.03 7.63
CA THR A 389 -9.62 8.45 7.55
C THR A 389 -8.72 7.41 8.22
N THR A 390 -7.58 7.08 7.61
CA THR A 390 -6.67 6.02 8.11
C THR A 390 -5.41 6.50 8.81
N GLY A 391 -5.18 7.82 8.79
CA GLY A 391 -4.06 8.48 9.46
C GLY A 391 -2.69 8.12 8.88
N THR A 392 -1.65 8.80 9.37
CA THR A 392 -0.25 8.43 9.12
C THR A 392 0.64 8.68 10.33
N THR A 393 1.70 7.89 10.50
CA THR A 393 2.81 8.17 11.43
C THR A 393 3.74 9.30 10.95
N GLY A 394 3.63 9.69 9.68
CA GLY A 394 4.53 10.64 9.01
C GLY A 394 5.88 10.05 8.64
N ASN A 395 6.11 8.74 8.86
CA ASN A 395 7.37 8.08 8.51
C ASN A 395 7.09 6.74 7.80
N PRO A 396 7.36 6.66 6.48
CA PRO A 396 7.17 5.45 5.66
C PRO A 396 7.85 4.19 6.23
N LEU A 397 8.96 4.34 6.96
CA LEU A 397 9.76 3.24 7.51
C LEU A 397 9.17 2.58 8.75
N THR A 398 8.36 3.33 9.50
CA THR A 398 7.73 2.85 10.74
C THR A 398 6.22 2.70 10.60
N GLU A 399 5.65 3.22 9.51
CA GLU A 399 4.26 3.01 9.13
C GLU A 399 3.97 1.51 8.97
N GLN A 400 2.76 1.09 9.34
CA GLN A 400 2.27 -0.26 9.09
C GLN A 400 1.25 -0.23 7.95
N PRO A 401 1.17 -1.29 7.13
CA PRO A 401 0.10 -1.41 6.16
C PRO A 401 -1.23 -1.66 6.88
N LEU A 402 -2.34 -1.27 6.26
CA LEU A 402 -3.69 -1.52 6.75
C LEU A 402 -4.40 -2.54 5.86
N ALA A 403 -4.84 -3.65 6.45
CA ALA A 403 -5.65 -4.67 5.79
C ALA A 403 -7.11 -4.64 6.29
N VAL A 404 -8.04 -4.31 5.41
CA VAL A 404 -9.48 -4.23 5.71
C VAL A 404 -10.18 -5.45 5.09
N ASN A 405 -10.66 -6.36 5.93
CA ASN A 405 -11.53 -7.45 5.52
C ASN A 405 -12.98 -6.97 5.54
N GLY A 406 -13.42 -6.41 4.41
CA GLY A 406 -14.76 -5.88 4.24
C GLY A 406 -14.77 -4.74 3.22
N MET A 407 -15.43 -3.63 3.58
CA MET A 407 -15.68 -2.54 2.64
C MET A 407 -15.88 -1.21 3.37
N PHE A 408 -15.57 -0.10 2.70
CA PHE A 408 -15.84 1.26 3.14
C PHE A 408 -16.92 1.92 2.30
N ILE A 409 -17.85 2.60 2.96
CA ILE A 409 -18.90 3.43 2.37
C ILE A 409 -18.95 4.72 3.19
N ALA A 410 -18.69 5.87 2.56
CA ALA A 410 -18.68 7.15 3.25
C ALA A 410 -18.87 8.32 2.29
N HIS A 411 -19.10 9.52 2.85
CA HIS A 411 -19.03 10.77 2.10
C HIS A 411 -17.64 11.02 1.50
N SER A 412 -16.58 10.65 2.23
CA SER A 412 -15.20 10.75 1.76
C SER A 412 -14.37 9.63 2.38
N ILE A 413 -13.38 9.14 1.64
CA ILE A 413 -12.44 8.11 2.11
C ILE A 413 -11.04 8.66 1.87
N PHE A 414 -10.28 8.84 2.95
CA PHE A 414 -8.90 9.30 2.91
C PHE A 414 -7.96 8.18 3.35
N LEU A 415 -7.35 7.53 2.36
CA LEU A 415 -6.29 6.55 2.52
C LEU A 415 -4.96 7.32 2.66
N GLN A 416 -4.43 7.40 3.89
CA GLN A 416 -3.35 8.32 4.25
C GLN A 416 -2.02 7.62 4.54
N ARG A 417 -1.96 6.28 4.55
CA ARG A 417 -0.74 5.56 4.94
C ARG A 417 0.38 5.83 3.95
N LEU A 418 1.58 6.02 4.48
CA LEU A 418 2.83 6.18 3.75
C LEU A 418 3.64 4.88 3.65
N PHE A 419 3.07 3.74 4.07
CA PHE A 419 3.78 2.46 4.04
C PHE A 419 4.25 2.13 2.63
N VAL A 420 5.49 1.68 2.55
CA VAL A 420 6.20 1.34 1.32
C VAL A 420 6.92 0.03 1.54
N SER A 421 6.94 -0.82 0.52
CA SER A 421 7.60 -2.12 0.62
C SER A 421 8.17 -2.58 -0.72
N ALA A 422 9.36 -3.17 -0.67
CA ALA A 422 10.04 -3.74 -1.82
C ALA A 422 9.31 -4.97 -2.40
N ASP A 423 8.50 -5.65 -1.59
CA ASP A 423 7.67 -6.79 -2.02
C ASP A 423 6.37 -6.38 -2.72
N ASN A 424 6.19 -5.08 -2.98
CA ASN A 424 4.99 -4.50 -3.58
C ASN A 424 3.73 -4.67 -2.73
N THR A 425 3.82 -4.93 -1.43
CA THR A 425 2.66 -4.89 -0.53
C THR A 425 2.03 -3.48 -0.55
N PRO A 426 0.70 -3.36 -0.74
CA PRO A 426 0.01 -2.07 -0.71
C PRO A 426 0.06 -1.46 0.69
N ALA A 427 0.07 -0.13 0.77
CA ALA A 427 -0.07 0.60 2.02
C ALA A 427 -1.43 0.33 2.65
N GLU A 428 -2.47 0.22 1.83
CA GLU A 428 -3.84 0.00 2.27
C GLU A 428 -4.53 -0.97 1.31
N GLN A 429 -4.99 -2.11 1.84
CA GLN A 429 -5.68 -3.14 1.09
C GLN A 429 -7.09 -3.33 1.65
N ILE A 430 -8.10 -3.26 0.78
CA ILE A 430 -9.50 -3.51 1.12
C ILE A 430 -9.96 -4.76 0.39
N THR A 431 -10.34 -5.79 1.12
CA THR A 431 -10.71 -7.10 0.57
C THR A 431 -12.18 -7.39 0.83
N PHE A 432 -12.98 -7.43 -0.24
CA PHE A 432 -14.39 -7.82 -0.17
C PHE A 432 -14.56 -9.32 -0.45
N ASP A 433 -14.43 -10.15 0.59
CA ASP A 433 -14.52 -11.61 0.46
C ASP A 433 -15.96 -12.18 0.34
N GLY A 434 -16.96 -11.30 0.15
CA GLY A 434 -18.37 -11.69 -0.02
C GLY A 434 -19.08 -12.16 1.26
N ARG A 435 -18.43 -12.17 2.44
CA ARG A 435 -19.08 -12.63 3.69
C ARG A 435 -20.34 -11.84 4.03
N ALA A 436 -20.35 -10.54 3.73
CA ALA A 436 -21.49 -9.66 4.00
C ALA A 436 -22.66 -9.91 3.03
N ALA A 437 -22.40 -10.47 1.84
CA ALA A 437 -23.46 -10.90 0.92
C ALA A 437 -24.04 -12.25 1.35
N VAL A 438 -23.19 -13.14 1.85
CA VAL A 438 -23.54 -14.51 2.22
C VAL A 438 -24.21 -14.60 3.59
N ASN A 439 -23.74 -13.83 4.58
CA ASN A 439 -24.32 -13.75 5.92
C ASN A 439 -24.50 -12.28 6.34
N PRO A 440 -25.47 -11.56 5.75
CA PRO A 440 -25.56 -10.10 5.87
C PRO A 440 -25.74 -9.63 7.32
N PRO A 441 -25.00 -8.61 7.76
CA PRO A 441 -25.26 -7.93 9.03
C PRO A 441 -26.73 -7.49 9.13
N PRO A 442 -27.36 -7.59 10.31
CA PRO A 442 -28.70 -7.04 10.56
C PRO A 442 -28.84 -5.60 10.05
N GLY A 443 -29.85 -5.35 9.21
CA GLY A 443 -30.11 -4.02 8.62
C GLY A 443 -29.30 -3.68 7.35
N PHE A 444 -28.25 -4.44 7.00
CA PHE A 444 -27.45 -4.21 5.79
C PHE A 444 -27.94 -5.00 4.56
N ALA A 445 -28.87 -5.94 4.74
CA ALA A 445 -29.24 -6.90 3.70
C ALA A 445 -29.72 -6.25 2.39
N ASP A 446 -30.34 -5.08 2.43
CA ASP A 446 -30.76 -4.37 1.22
C ASP A 446 -29.60 -3.63 0.56
N MET A 447 -28.76 -2.96 1.36
CA MET A 447 -27.54 -2.28 0.87
C MET A 447 -26.57 -3.23 0.18
N ILE A 448 -26.46 -4.46 0.67
CA ILE A 448 -25.55 -5.45 0.10
C ILE A 448 -26.08 -6.03 -1.23
N LYS A 449 -27.39 -5.99 -1.49
CA LYS A 449 -27.95 -6.44 -2.79
C LYS A 449 -27.59 -5.52 -3.94
N GLY A 450 -27.36 -4.23 -3.65
CA GLY A 450 -26.93 -3.24 -4.64
C GLY A 450 -25.44 -3.31 -4.98
N LEU A 451 -24.66 -4.12 -4.25
CA LEU A 451 -23.24 -4.29 -4.52
C LEU A 451 -23.02 -5.24 -5.72
N PRO A 452 -21.91 -5.06 -6.45
CA PRO A 452 -21.50 -5.99 -7.49
C PRO A 452 -21.47 -7.40 -6.92
N THR A 453 -22.23 -8.31 -7.53
CA THR A 453 -22.09 -9.72 -7.20
C THR A 453 -20.73 -10.19 -7.72
N LEU A 454 -20.08 -11.16 -7.06
CA LEU A 454 -18.85 -11.84 -7.52
C LEU A 454 -18.94 -12.48 -8.93
N ARG A 455 -20.02 -12.22 -9.69
CA ARG A 455 -20.26 -12.60 -11.07
C ARG A 455 -19.82 -11.54 -12.08
N GLU A 456 -19.37 -10.36 -11.67
CA GLU A 456 -18.70 -9.47 -12.62
C GLU A 456 -17.46 -10.19 -13.13
N VAL A 457 -17.48 -10.46 -14.43
CA VAL A 457 -16.47 -11.28 -15.10
C VAL A 457 -15.16 -10.53 -14.95
N VAL A 458 -14.18 -11.15 -14.28
CA VAL A 458 -12.80 -10.68 -14.28
C VAL A 458 -12.44 -10.42 -15.74
N PRO A 459 -12.08 -9.18 -16.10
CA PRO A 459 -11.69 -8.88 -17.47
C PRO A 459 -10.56 -9.83 -17.84
N SER A 460 -10.73 -10.59 -18.93
CA SER A 460 -9.73 -11.57 -19.34
C SER A 460 -8.40 -10.87 -19.57
N SER A 461 -7.40 -11.22 -18.75
CA SER A 461 -6.01 -10.76 -18.83
C SER A 461 -5.39 -10.97 -20.19
#